data_AF-A0A645FVV3-F1
#
_entry.id   AF-A0A645FVV3-F1
#
_cell.length_a   1.000
_cell.length_b   1.000
_cell.length_c   1.000
_cell.angle_alpha   90.00
_cell.angle_beta   90.00
_cell.angle_gamma   90.00
#
_symmetry.space_group_name_H-M   'P 1'
#
loop_
_entity.id
_entity.type
_entity.pdbx_description
1 polymer ?
#
loop_
_entity_poly.entity_id
_entity_poly.type
_entity_poly.pdbx_seq_one_letter_code
_entity_poly.pdbx_strand_id
1 'polypeptide(L)'
;MRQLGATISHLGICIFIVAAMLYGNFERNQIVDLEAGKQKKVIDNYQLKSKNMILENNMNFVKYIVPIEVYDKHGNYVQNFYPYFTVPNNENLKLKIEMFPSVERIGMNDIYIEPMDYYAQNDTLQVNFSVKPFIIFVWCGGIMIVMGILLSLVPVKKQPVLQKKTNSSKS
;
A
#
# COMPACT_ATOMS: atom_id res chain seq x y z
N MET A 1 4.25 -31.96 -8.20
CA MET A 1 4.68 -30.59 -7.85
C MET A 1 4.52 -29.61 -9.01
N ARG A 2 5.01 -29.92 -10.22
CA ARG A 2 4.85 -29.05 -11.41
C ARG A 2 3.43 -28.55 -11.69
N GLN A 3 2.46 -29.45 -11.83
CA GLN A 3 1.07 -29.07 -12.11
C GLN A 3 0.45 -28.27 -10.95
N LEU A 4 0.70 -28.67 -9.71
CA LEU A 4 0.25 -27.95 -8.51
C LEU A 4 0.81 -26.52 -8.47
N GLY A 5 2.12 -26.34 -8.73
CA GLY A 5 2.75 -25.03 -8.79
C GLY A 5 2.14 -24.14 -9.87
N ALA A 6 1.87 -24.71 -11.06
CA ALA A 6 1.18 -24.00 -12.13
C ALA A 6 -0.25 -23.60 -11.75
N THR A 7 -1.03 -24.47 -11.08
CA THR A 7 -2.37 -24.12 -10.62
C THR A 7 -2.35 -23.00 -9.57
N ILE A 8 -1.42 -23.07 -8.60
CA ILE A 8 -1.27 -22.03 -7.57
C ILE A 8 -0.90 -20.69 -8.20
N SER A 9 0.01 -20.67 -9.18
CA SER A 9 0.40 -19.42 -9.83
C SER A 9 -0.74 -18.81 -10.64
N HIS A 10 -1.51 -19.60 -11.39
CA HIS A 10 -2.67 -19.10 -12.14
C HIS A 10 -3.77 -18.58 -11.22
N LEU A 11 -4.04 -19.28 -10.11
CA LEU A 11 -4.99 -18.79 -9.10
C LEU A 11 -4.49 -17.46 -8.49
N GLY A 12 -3.20 -17.32 -8.24
CA GLY A 12 -2.57 -16.07 -7.81
C GLY A 12 -2.77 -14.93 -8.81
N ILE A 13 -2.61 -15.20 -10.12
CA ILE A 13 -2.88 -14.23 -11.20
C ILE A 13 -4.34 -13.79 -11.18
N CYS A 14 -5.28 -14.73 -11.07
CA CYS A 14 -6.71 -14.40 -11.01
C CYS A 14 -7.04 -13.50 -9.81
N ILE A 15 -6.54 -13.83 -8.62
CA ILE A 15 -6.73 -13.03 -7.41
C ILE A 15 -6.11 -11.64 -7.58
N PHE A 16 -4.90 -11.56 -8.11
CA PHE A 16 -4.19 -10.30 -8.35
C PHE A 16 -4.99 -9.37 -9.28
N ILE A 17 -5.47 -9.89 -10.42
CA ILE A 17 -6.24 -9.09 -11.39
C ILE A 17 -7.56 -8.61 -10.78
N VAL A 18 -8.31 -9.50 -10.11
CA VAL A 18 -9.56 -9.13 -9.45
C VAL A 18 -9.32 -8.09 -8.35
N ALA A 19 -8.28 -8.26 -7.53
CA ALA A 19 -7.91 -7.31 -6.50
C ALA A 19 -7.57 -5.92 -7.07
N ALA A 20 -6.80 -5.87 -8.15
CA ALA A 20 -6.45 -4.62 -8.82
C ALA A 20 -7.68 -3.91 -9.44
N MET A 21 -8.65 -4.67 -9.94
CA MET A 21 -9.92 -4.11 -10.43
C MET A 21 -10.80 -3.57 -9.30
N LEU A 22 -10.90 -4.31 -8.18
CA LEU A 22 -11.65 -3.87 -7.01
C LEU A 22 -11.04 -2.64 -6.35
N TYR A 23 -9.71 -2.55 -6.33
CA TYR A 23 -8.98 -1.41 -5.80
C TYR A 23 -9.51 -0.07 -6.35
N GLY A 24 -9.58 0.08 -7.68
CA GLY A 24 -10.00 1.35 -8.30
C GLY A 24 -11.46 1.74 -8.05
N ASN A 25 -12.33 0.78 -7.72
CA ASN A 25 -13.77 1.02 -7.52
C ASN A 25 -14.15 1.27 -6.05
N PHE A 26 -13.35 0.80 -5.11
CA PHE A 26 -13.66 0.84 -3.69
C PHE A 26 -12.71 1.71 -2.87
N GLU A 27 -11.69 2.28 -3.52
CA GLU A 27 -10.94 3.38 -2.96
C GLU A 27 -11.89 4.53 -2.60
N ARG A 28 -11.75 5.03 -1.38
CA ARG A 28 -12.42 6.24 -0.91
C ARG A 28 -11.36 7.24 -0.54
N ASN A 29 -11.50 8.46 -1.03
CA ASN A 29 -10.59 9.54 -0.70
C ASN A 29 -11.37 10.81 -0.36
N GLN A 30 -10.73 11.68 0.43
CA GLN A 30 -11.26 12.98 0.80
C GLN A 30 -10.11 13.95 1.02
N ILE A 31 -10.17 15.09 0.34
CA ILE A 31 -9.28 16.21 0.58
C ILE A 31 -9.78 16.98 1.78
N VAL A 32 -8.90 17.23 2.75
CA VAL A 32 -9.23 17.95 3.97
C VAL A 32 -8.13 18.94 4.35
N ASP A 33 -8.56 20.10 4.82
CA ASP A 33 -7.69 21.11 5.39
C ASP A 33 -7.53 20.86 6.90
N LEU A 34 -6.29 20.61 7.33
CA LEU A 34 -5.91 20.35 8.71
C LEU A 34 -5.21 21.57 9.29
N GLU A 35 -5.91 22.26 10.20
CA GLU A 35 -5.33 23.30 11.04
C GLU A 35 -4.62 22.68 12.24
N ALA A 36 -3.43 23.17 12.57
CA ALA A 36 -2.62 22.67 13.68
C ALA A 36 -3.42 22.54 15.00
N GLY A 37 -3.41 21.34 15.59
CA GLY A 37 -4.05 21.04 16.87
C GLY A 37 -5.56 20.82 16.83
N LYS A 38 -6.23 21.13 15.71
CA LYS A 38 -7.68 20.91 15.56
C LYS A 38 -7.97 19.51 15.03
N GLN A 39 -9.05 18.93 15.54
CA GLN A 39 -9.56 17.64 15.09
C GLN A 39 -10.58 17.84 13.97
N LYS A 40 -10.43 17.10 12.87
CA LYS A 40 -11.33 17.14 11.71
C LYS A 40 -11.85 15.73 11.43
N LYS A 41 -13.17 15.60 11.25
CA LYS A 41 -13.79 14.34 10.80
C LYS A 41 -13.55 14.15 9.31
N VAL A 42 -13.25 12.92 8.91
CA VAL A 42 -13.02 12.52 7.52
C VAL A 42 -13.86 11.29 7.16
N ILE A 43 -13.73 10.80 5.94
CA ILE A 43 -14.42 9.60 5.44
C ILE A 43 -14.29 8.40 6.39
N ASP A 44 -15.27 7.50 6.33
CA ASP A 44 -15.41 6.33 7.20
C ASP A 44 -15.47 6.64 8.72
N ASN A 45 -15.80 7.90 9.06
CA ASN A 45 -15.87 8.42 10.43
C ASN A 45 -14.53 8.39 11.17
N TYR A 46 -13.40 8.34 10.45
CA TYR A 46 -12.12 8.63 11.07
C TYR A 46 -12.05 10.11 11.46
N GLN A 47 -11.14 10.40 12.38
CA GLN A 47 -10.84 11.78 12.76
C GLN A 47 -9.34 11.99 12.71
N LEU A 48 -8.94 13.09 12.08
CA LEU A 48 -7.54 13.48 11.96
C LEU A 48 -7.27 14.64 12.90
N LYS A 49 -6.11 14.63 13.54
CA LYS A 49 -5.62 15.76 14.31
C LYS A 49 -4.16 15.98 13.95
N SER A 50 -3.85 17.13 13.34
CA SER A 50 -2.47 17.51 13.09
C SER A 50 -1.82 18.00 14.37
N LYS A 51 -0.55 17.65 14.55
CA LYS A 51 0.33 18.23 15.56
C LYS A 51 1.20 19.32 14.95
N ASN A 52 1.95 20.00 15.81
CA ASN A 52 2.97 20.93 15.39
C ASN A 52 3.94 20.27 14.43
N MET A 53 4.24 20.99 13.35
CA MET A 53 5.17 20.58 12.32
C MET A 53 6.59 20.48 12.87
N ILE A 54 7.32 19.45 12.45
CA ILE A 54 8.72 19.22 12.80
C ILE A 54 9.56 19.57 11.58
N LEU A 55 10.59 20.41 11.78
CA LEU A 55 11.50 20.82 10.71
C LEU A 55 12.83 20.07 10.86
N GLU A 56 13.23 19.39 9.79
CA GLU A 56 14.55 18.78 9.66
C GLU A 56 15.32 19.52 8.57
N ASN A 57 16.33 20.29 8.97
CA ASN A 57 17.17 21.03 8.04
C ASN A 57 18.29 20.12 7.50
N ASN A 58 18.33 19.94 6.18
CA ASN A 58 19.39 19.24 5.48
C ASN A 58 20.16 20.23 4.60
N MET A 59 21.38 19.87 4.19
CA MET A 59 22.22 20.76 3.36
C MET A 59 21.50 21.27 2.10
N ASN A 60 20.67 20.44 1.48
CA ASN A 60 20.05 20.73 0.19
C ASN A 60 18.58 21.16 0.28
N PHE A 61 17.89 20.83 1.37
CA PHE A 61 16.45 21.07 1.54
C PHE A 61 16.05 21.15 3.01
N VAL A 62 14.96 21.84 3.31
CA VAL A 62 14.24 21.72 4.57
C VAL A 62 13.12 20.70 4.40
N LYS A 63 13.05 19.73 5.32
CA LYS A 63 11.98 18.74 5.38
C LYS A 63 10.99 19.14 6.46
N TYR A 64 9.73 19.24 6.07
CA TYR A 64 8.61 19.61 6.92
C TYR A 64 7.77 18.38 7.18
N ILE A 65 7.88 17.82 8.38
CA ILE A 65 7.14 16.63 8.81
C ILE A 65 5.89 17.10 9.55
N VAL A 66 4.73 16.56 9.19
CA VAL A 66 3.47 16.90 9.84
C VAL A 66 2.92 15.65 10.52
N PRO A 67 3.15 15.47 11.83
CA PRO A 67 2.58 14.33 12.54
C PRO A 67 1.07 14.47 12.60
N ILE A 68 0.36 13.43 12.18
CA ILE A 68 -1.10 13.38 12.17
C ILE A 68 -1.56 12.20 13.01
N GLU A 69 -2.30 12.48 14.07
CA GLU A 69 -3.00 11.46 14.88
C GLU A 69 -4.29 11.06 14.18
N VAL A 70 -4.52 9.76 14.04
CA VAL A 70 -5.76 9.19 13.50
C VAL A 70 -6.55 8.52 14.61
N TYR A 71 -7.83 8.86 14.70
CA TYR A 71 -8.79 8.29 15.63
C TYR A 71 -9.90 7.58 14.88
N ASP A 72 -10.41 6.49 15.45
CA ASP A 72 -11.53 5.73 14.89
C ASP A 72 -12.88 6.44 15.10
N LYS A 73 -13.94 5.82 14.59
CA LYS A 73 -15.33 6.27 14.74
C LYS A 73 -15.82 6.36 16.19
N HIS A 74 -15.14 5.69 17.12
CA HIS A 74 -15.45 5.69 18.55
C HIS A 74 -14.58 6.70 19.32
N GLY A 75 -13.67 7.41 18.65
CA GLY A 75 -12.74 8.35 19.26
C GLY A 75 -11.50 7.69 19.88
N ASN A 76 -11.29 6.39 19.65
CA ASN A 76 -10.08 5.72 20.12
C ASN A 76 -8.92 6.10 19.21
N TYR A 77 -7.76 6.35 19.82
CA TYR A 77 -6.52 6.52 19.08
C TYR A 77 -6.20 5.23 18.31
N VAL A 78 -5.91 5.37 17.02
CA VAL A 78 -5.51 4.25 16.17
C VAL A 78 -4.00 4.25 16.02
N GLN A 79 -3.44 5.32 15.44
CA GLN A 79 -2.02 5.46 15.19
C GLN A 79 -1.63 6.88 14.71
N ASN A 80 -0.32 7.10 14.56
CA ASN A 80 0.26 8.30 13.96
C ASN A 80 0.65 8.05 12.51
N PHE A 81 0.58 9.11 11.72
CA PHE A 81 1.12 9.21 10.37
C PHE A 81 2.12 10.35 10.32
N TYR A 82 3.15 10.22 9.48
CA TYR A 82 4.23 11.19 9.35
C TYR A 82 4.46 11.59 7.89
N PRO A 83 3.43 12.12 7.19
CA PRO A 83 3.64 12.70 5.88
C PRO A 83 4.63 13.87 5.99
N TYR A 84 5.38 14.09 4.92
CA TYR A 84 6.31 15.19 4.88
C TYR A 84 6.42 15.77 3.49
N PHE A 85 6.86 17.02 3.41
CA PHE A 85 7.25 17.64 2.15
C PHE A 85 8.63 18.29 2.29
N THR A 86 9.32 18.44 1.17
CA THR A 86 10.65 19.06 1.13
C THR A 86 10.61 20.35 0.34
N VAL A 87 11.30 21.37 0.84
CA VAL A 87 11.51 22.63 0.14
C VAL A 87 13.01 22.80 -0.07
N PRO A 88 13.49 22.87 -1.32
CA PRO A 88 14.91 23.06 -1.61
C PRO A 88 15.44 24.38 -1.03
N ASN A 89 16.66 24.35 -0.50
CA ASN A 89 17.34 25.54 0.03
C ASN A 89 17.85 26.47 -1.09
N ASN A 90 18.04 25.93 -2.30
CA ASN A 90 18.52 26.69 -3.45
C ASN A 90 17.37 27.47 -4.07
N GLU A 91 17.53 28.80 -4.18
CA GLU A 91 16.51 29.70 -4.73
C GLU A 91 16.10 29.35 -6.16
N ASN A 92 17.03 28.82 -6.97
CA ASN A 92 16.76 28.39 -8.34
C ASN A 92 15.93 27.10 -8.43
N LEU A 93 15.77 26.37 -7.31
CA LEU A 93 15.05 25.10 -7.22
C LEU A 93 13.79 25.19 -6.35
N LYS A 94 13.42 26.38 -5.85
CA LYS A 94 12.25 26.60 -4.98
C LYS A 94 10.92 26.11 -5.58
N LEU A 95 10.84 25.95 -6.90
CA LEU A 95 9.66 25.41 -7.60
C LEU A 95 9.49 23.89 -7.48
N LYS A 96 10.45 23.17 -6.88
CA LYS A 96 10.44 21.70 -6.80
C LYS A 96 10.13 21.21 -5.38
N ILE A 97 8.95 21.58 -4.87
CA ILE A 97 8.43 21.02 -3.62
C ILE A 97 8.06 19.56 -3.89
N GLU A 98 8.65 18.64 -3.13
CA GLU A 98 8.33 17.22 -3.23
C GLU A 98 7.48 16.81 -2.04
N MET A 99 6.38 16.09 -2.30
CA MET A 99 5.40 15.69 -1.31
C MET A 99 5.44 14.17 -1.14
N PHE A 100 5.53 13.71 0.11
CA PHE A 100 5.70 12.31 0.44
C PHE A 100 4.56 11.85 1.35
N PRO A 101 3.79 10.83 0.92
CA PRO A 101 2.68 10.32 1.69
C PRO A 101 3.18 9.49 2.88
N SER A 102 2.34 9.36 3.89
CA SER A 102 2.49 8.36 4.94
C SER A 102 1.40 7.31 4.75
N VAL A 103 1.82 6.04 4.76
CA VAL A 103 0.98 4.90 4.42
C VAL A 103 1.11 3.87 5.51
N GLU A 104 -0.02 3.45 6.07
CA GLU A 104 -0.04 2.51 7.18
C GLU A 104 -1.27 1.61 7.10
N ARG A 105 -1.15 0.39 7.63
CA ARG A 105 -2.21 -0.61 7.59
C ARG A 105 -3.02 -0.61 8.88
N ILE A 106 -4.33 -0.46 8.75
CA ILE A 106 -5.30 -0.52 9.84
C ILE A 106 -6.33 -1.62 9.53
N GLY A 107 -6.14 -2.78 10.15
CA GLY A 107 -6.96 -3.96 9.88
C GLY A 107 -6.76 -4.47 8.45
N MET A 108 -7.82 -4.45 7.65
CA MET A 108 -7.77 -4.80 6.22
C MET A 108 -7.58 -3.60 5.30
N ASN A 109 -7.57 -2.38 5.84
CA ASN A 109 -7.45 -1.17 5.06
C ASN A 109 -6.00 -0.67 5.09
N ASP A 110 -5.49 -0.26 3.94
CA ASP A 110 -4.32 0.59 3.90
C ASP A 110 -4.80 2.05 3.84
N ILE A 111 -4.37 2.86 4.80
CA ILE A 111 -4.70 4.28 4.90
C ILE A 111 -3.52 5.08 4.40
N TYR A 112 -3.81 6.06 3.55
CA TYR A 112 -2.85 6.96 2.94
C TYR A 112 -3.19 8.37 3.39
N ILE A 113 -2.19 9.09 3.89
CA ILE A 113 -2.29 10.52 4.14
C ILE A 113 -1.24 11.21 3.29
N GLU A 114 -1.70 11.88 2.24
CA GLU A 114 -0.84 12.49 1.24
C GLU A 114 -0.91 14.01 1.41
N PRO A 115 0.22 14.69 1.68
CA PRO A 115 0.22 16.15 1.66
C PRO A 115 -0.06 16.62 0.23
N MET A 116 -0.91 17.63 0.10
CA MET A 116 -1.31 18.22 -1.18
C MET A 116 -0.86 19.67 -1.32
N ASP A 117 -1.04 20.46 -0.27
CA ASP A 117 -0.67 21.87 -0.25
C ASP A 117 -0.44 22.33 1.20
N TYR A 118 0.27 23.44 1.37
CA TYR A 118 0.51 24.05 2.67
C TYR A 118 0.29 25.56 2.62
N TYR A 119 -0.73 26.03 3.35
CA TYR A 119 -1.10 27.44 3.43
C TYR A 119 -0.45 28.09 4.65
N ALA A 120 0.73 28.69 4.45
CA ALA A 120 1.52 29.32 5.51
C ALA A 120 0.79 30.47 6.26
N GLN A 121 -0.20 31.12 5.65
CA GLN A 121 -0.94 32.23 6.27
C GLN A 121 -1.74 31.78 7.50
N ASN A 122 -2.30 30.56 7.44
CA ASN A 122 -3.21 30.04 8.46
C ASN A 122 -2.69 28.74 9.09
N ASP A 123 -1.41 28.41 8.90
CA ASP A 123 -0.79 27.15 9.36
C ASP A 123 -1.67 25.92 9.05
N THR A 124 -2.16 25.86 7.81
CA THR A 124 -3.13 24.86 7.36
C THR A 124 -2.47 23.94 6.35
N LEU A 125 -2.44 22.65 6.65
CA LEU A 125 -1.99 21.62 5.71
C LEU A 125 -3.20 21.00 5.02
N GLN A 126 -3.24 21.07 3.70
CA GLN A 126 -4.20 20.30 2.92
C GLN A 126 -3.66 18.89 2.69
N VAL A 127 -4.44 17.88 3.04
CA VAL A 127 -4.09 16.48 2.83
C VAL A 127 -5.18 15.74 2.07
N ASN A 128 -4.79 14.78 1.24
CA ASN A 128 -5.66 13.76 0.70
C ASN A 128 -5.64 12.54 1.64
N PHE A 129 -6.75 12.29 2.33
CA PHE A 129 -6.94 11.11 3.15
C PHE A 129 -7.62 10.02 2.33
N SER A 130 -6.94 8.89 2.10
CA SER A 130 -7.46 7.80 1.30
C SER A 130 -7.47 6.46 2.04
N VAL A 131 -8.55 5.70 1.89
CA VAL A 131 -8.73 4.36 2.46
C VAL A 131 -8.82 3.35 1.31
N LYS A 132 -7.89 2.39 1.28
CA LYS A 132 -7.74 1.39 0.21
C LYS A 132 -7.85 -0.04 0.77
N PRO A 133 -9.04 -0.66 0.75
CA PRO A 133 -9.30 -1.97 1.40
C PRO A 133 -8.72 -3.19 0.67
N PHE A 134 -8.44 -3.10 -0.64
CA PHE A 134 -8.14 -4.28 -1.46
C PHE A 134 -6.67 -4.51 -1.77
N ILE A 135 -5.76 -3.64 -1.29
CA ILE A 135 -4.31 -3.77 -1.55
C ILE A 135 -3.76 -5.09 -0.98
N ILE A 136 -4.28 -5.57 0.15
CA ILE A 136 -3.83 -6.85 0.73
C ILE A 136 -4.02 -8.03 -0.24
N PHE A 137 -5.10 -8.04 -1.03
CA PHE A 137 -5.35 -9.12 -1.99
C PHE A 137 -4.39 -9.05 -3.19
N VAL A 138 -3.90 -7.86 -3.55
CA VAL A 138 -2.84 -7.69 -4.55
C VAL A 138 -1.56 -8.38 -4.05
N TRP A 139 -1.18 -8.14 -2.79
CA TRP A 139 -0.03 -8.81 -2.17
C TRP A 139 -0.22 -10.32 -2.06
N CYS A 140 -1.40 -10.78 -1.64
CA CYS A 140 -1.72 -12.22 -1.58
C CYS A 140 -1.58 -12.88 -2.96
N GLY A 141 -2.13 -12.26 -4.01
CA GLY A 141 -2.00 -12.73 -5.39
C GLY A 141 -0.54 -12.80 -5.83
N GLY A 142 0.24 -11.74 -5.58
CA GLY A 142 1.67 -11.69 -5.89
C GLY A 142 2.47 -12.80 -5.20
N ILE A 143 2.24 -13.02 -3.90
CA ILE A 143 2.88 -14.10 -3.14
C ILE A 143 2.52 -15.47 -3.70
N MET A 144 1.26 -15.70 -4.05
CA MET A 144 0.82 -16.97 -4.65
C MET A 144 1.48 -17.23 -6.00
N ILE A 145 1.65 -16.20 -6.83
CA ILE A 145 2.36 -16.32 -8.11
C ILE A 145 3.79 -16.81 -7.87
N VAL A 146 4.53 -16.12 -6.99
CA VAL A 146 5.93 -16.48 -6.66
C VAL A 146 6.03 -17.89 -6.09
N MET A 147 5.17 -18.24 -5.12
CA MET A 147 5.14 -19.57 -4.52
C MET A 147 4.81 -20.66 -5.54
N GLY A 148 3.85 -20.42 -6.43
CA GLY A 148 3.48 -21.34 -7.49
C GLY A 148 4.64 -21.61 -8.46
N ILE A 149 5.37 -20.55 -8.84
CA ILE A 149 6.58 -20.66 -9.68
C ILE A 149 7.65 -21.49 -8.96
N LEU A 150 7.96 -21.18 -7.69
CA LEU A 150 8.94 -21.94 -6.91
C LEU A 150 8.58 -23.43 -6.82
N LEU A 151 7.31 -23.76 -6.54
CA LEU A 151 6.83 -25.15 -6.50
C LEU A 151 6.90 -25.86 -7.86
N SER A 152 6.78 -25.12 -8.95
CA SER A 152 6.86 -25.66 -10.31
C SER A 152 8.28 -26.08 -10.69
N LEU A 153 9.29 -25.42 -10.13
CA LEU A 153 10.70 -25.71 -10.37
C LEU A 153 11.20 -26.96 -9.64
N VAL A 154 10.48 -27.43 -8.61
CA VAL A 154 10.87 -28.63 -7.86
C VAL A 154 10.85 -29.86 -8.78
N PRO A 155 11.98 -30.56 -8.98
CA PRO A 155 12.07 -31.68 -9.90
C PRO A 155 11.18 -32.83 -9.43
N VAL A 156 10.33 -33.32 -10.33
CA VAL A 156 9.50 -34.51 -10.09
C VAL A 156 10.35 -35.73 -10.38
N LYS A 157 10.62 -36.56 -9.36
CA LYS A 157 11.26 -37.88 -9.54
C LYS A 157 10.35 -38.71 -10.46
N LYS A 158 10.80 -39.00 -11.68
CA LYS A 158 10.06 -39.87 -12.61
C LYS A 158 9.87 -41.22 -11.93
N GLN A 159 8.62 -41.67 -11.79
CA GLN A 159 8.36 -43.06 -11.43
C GLN A 159 8.82 -43.94 -12.60
N PRO A 160 9.53 -45.06 -12.34
CA PRO A 160 9.89 -45.99 -13.40
C PRO A 160 8.58 -46.56 -13.96
N VAL A 161 8.29 -46.24 -15.22
CA VAL A 161 7.20 -46.87 -15.94
C VAL A 161 7.57 -48.34 -16.06
N LEU A 162 6.85 -49.22 -15.33
CA LEU A 162 6.96 -50.66 -15.51
C LEU A 162 6.58 -50.96 -16.97
N GLN A 163 7.57 -51.23 -17.81
CA GLN A 163 7.34 -51.73 -19.15
C GLN A 163 6.61 -53.07 -19.03
N LYS A 164 5.31 -53.05 -19.29
CA LYS A 164 4.51 -54.27 -19.47
C LYS A 164 5.05 -54.96 -20.72
N LYS A 165 5.92 -55.96 -20.54
CA LYS A 165 6.34 -56.89 -21.59
C LYS A 165 5.08 -57.50 -22.21
N THR A 166 4.65 -56.99 -23.36
CA THR A 166 3.73 -57.68 -24.25
C THR A 166 4.52 -58.81 -24.89
N ASN A 167 4.50 -59.99 -24.27
CA ASN A 167 4.81 -61.22 -24.97
C ASN A 167 3.65 -61.48 -25.94
N SER A 168 3.79 -61.13 -27.22
CA SER A 168 2.98 -61.75 -28.26
C SER A 168 3.45 -63.19 -28.39
N SER A 169 2.70 -64.11 -27.80
CA SER A 169 2.85 -65.54 -28.07
C SER A 169 2.49 -65.80 -29.53
N LYS A 170 3.44 -66.41 -30.23
CA LYS A 170 3.28 -67.34 -31.35
C LYS A 170 1.82 -67.78 -31.63
N SER A 171 1.40 -67.62 -32.89
CA SER A 171 0.91 -68.75 -33.70
C SER A 171 1.28 -68.51 -35.15
#